data_AF-A0A673AFY2-F1
#
_entry.id   AF-A0A673AFY2-F1
#
_cell.length_a   1.000
_cell.length_b   1.000
_cell.length_c   1.000
_cell.angle_alpha   90.00
_cell.angle_beta   90.00
_cell.angle_gamma   90.00
#
_symmetry.space_group_name_H-M   'P 1'
#
loop_
_entity.id
_entity.type
_entity.pdbx_description
1 polymer ?
#
loop_
_entity_poly.entity_id
_entity_poly.type
_entity_poly.pdbx_seq_one_letter_code
_entity_poly.pdbx_strand_id
1 'polypeptide(L)'
;MMSDCFPAEALKCNRCVPPRAGASCINKVETCSSPLDVCIRAIFQPPISSYFRRCISQADAFTLQTSPFINVFTCSTDLCN
;
A
#
# COMPACT_ATOMS: atom_id res chain seq x y z
N MET A 1 5.07 25.75 22.53
CA MET A 1 4.65 24.54 21.78
C MET A 1 4.89 24.83 20.31
N MET A 2 6.13 24.72 19.83
CA MET A 2 6.38 24.65 18.40
C MET A 2 6.38 23.19 18.06
N SER A 3 5.25 22.71 17.57
CA SER A 3 5.14 21.45 16.88
C SER A 3 6.04 21.54 15.66
N ASP A 4 7.28 21.07 15.80
CA ASP A 4 8.16 20.80 14.68
C ASP A 4 7.44 19.74 13.83
N CYS A 5 6.70 20.21 12.83
CA CYS A 5 6.26 19.38 11.73
C CYS A 5 7.55 19.08 10.96
N PHE A 6 8.33 18.12 11.48
CA PHE A 6 9.28 17.40 10.64
C PHE A 6 8.53 17.10 9.36
N PRO A 7 9.04 17.47 8.17
CA PRO A 7 8.41 17.02 6.95
C PRO A 7 8.37 15.50 7.11
N ALA A 8 7.18 14.94 7.31
CA ALA A 8 7.00 13.51 7.32
C ALA A 8 7.67 13.07 6.02
N GLU A 9 8.84 12.43 6.12
CA GLU A 9 9.61 12.08 4.95
C GLU A 9 8.64 11.32 4.07
N ALA A 10 8.36 11.90 2.91
CA ALA A 10 7.20 11.50 2.15
C ALA A 10 7.44 10.07 1.68
N LEU A 11 6.85 9.11 2.42
CA LEU A 11 7.17 7.70 2.35
C LEU A 11 7.04 7.23 0.91
N LYS A 12 8.07 6.62 0.33
CA LYS A 12 7.97 6.14 -1.05
C LYS A 12 7.54 4.70 -1.05
N CYS A 13 6.48 4.36 -1.78
CA CYS A 13 6.01 2.99 -1.93
C CYS A 13 6.02 2.55 -3.39
N ASN A 14 6.11 1.24 -3.59
CA ASN A 14 5.86 0.64 -4.89
C ASN A 14 4.35 0.71 -5.17
N ARG A 15 3.98 1.43 -6.23
CA ARG A 15 2.66 1.47 -6.84
C ARG A 15 2.60 0.48 -7.98
N CYS A 16 1.78 -0.54 -7.83
CA CYS A 16 1.52 -1.55 -8.83
C CYS A 16 0.06 -1.95 -8.72
N VAL A 17 -0.80 -1.37 -9.57
CA VAL A 17 -2.24 -1.69 -9.59
C VAL A 17 -2.55 -2.26 -10.97
N PRO A 18 -2.82 -3.56 -11.08
CA PRO A 18 -3.13 -4.16 -12.36
C PRO A 18 -4.52 -3.68 -12.82
N PRO A 19 -4.70 -3.36 -14.11
CA PRO A 19 -5.98 -2.87 -14.63
C PRO A 19 -7.06 -3.96 -14.64
N ARG A 20 -6.65 -5.23 -14.57
CA ARG A 20 -7.53 -6.43 -14.56
C ARG A 20 -6.90 -7.50 -13.69
N ALA A 21 -7.72 -8.36 -13.07
CA ALA A 21 -7.22 -9.53 -12.36
C ALA A 21 -6.39 -10.43 -13.28
N GLY A 22 -5.20 -10.82 -12.83
CA GLY A 22 -4.25 -11.62 -13.62
C GLY A 22 -3.41 -10.82 -14.64
N ALA A 23 -3.64 -9.51 -14.79
CA ALA A 23 -2.74 -8.67 -15.60
C ALA A 23 -1.49 -8.29 -14.81
N SER A 24 -0.37 -8.10 -15.50
CA SER A 24 0.83 -7.50 -14.91
C SER A 24 0.63 -5.99 -14.74
N CYS A 25 1.11 -5.45 -13.62
CA CYS A 25 1.25 -4.01 -13.43
C CYS A 25 2.71 -3.59 -13.57
N ILE A 26 2.92 -2.34 -13.97
CA ILE A 26 4.25 -1.73 -13.97
C ILE A 26 4.49 -1.22 -12.55
N ASN A 27 5.57 -1.68 -11.92
CA ASN A 27 6.01 -1.14 -10.65
C ASN A 27 6.48 0.31 -10.88
N LYS A 28 5.82 1.25 -10.22
CA LYS A 28 6.18 2.66 -10.20
C LYS A 28 6.44 3.06 -8.76
N VAL A 29 7.35 4.00 -8.54
CA VAL A 29 7.50 4.60 -7.21
C VAL A 29 6.47 5.72 -7.08
N GLU A 30 5.64 5.66 -6.04
CA GLU A 30 4.79 6.76 -5.65
C GLU A 30 5.23 7.30 -4.28
N THR A 31 5.20 8.61 -4.13
CA THR A 31 5.46 9.28 -2.85
C THR A 31 4.14 9.43 -2.12
N CYS A 32 3.99 8.76 -0.99
CA CYS A 32 2.83 8.88 -0.13
C CYS A 32 2.79 10.30 0.45
N SER A 33 1.59 10.85 0.51
CA SER A 33 1.30 12.10 1.19
C SER A 33 0.36 11.80 2.35
N SER A 34 0.51 12.53 3.46
CA SER A 34 -0.41 12.45 4.58
C SER A 34 -1.86 12.62 4.08
N PRO A 35 -2.80 11.73 4.45
CA PRO A 35 -2.80 10.77 5.56
C PRO A 35 -2.32 9.34 5.23
N LEU A 36 -1.75 9.12 4.04
CA LEU A 36 -1.23 7.82 3.64
C LEU A 36 0.18 7.66 4.20
N ASP A 37 0.31 6.95 5.31
CA ASP A 37 1.56 6.85 6.08
C ASP A 37 2.22 5.47 5.96
N VAL A 38 1.59 4.52 5.24
CA VAL A 38 2.11 3.15 5.10
C VAL A 38 2.02 2.64 3.68
N CYS A 39 2.94 1.77 3.32
CA CYS A 39 2.88 1.00 2.09
C CYS A 39 2.03 -0.25 2.31
N ILE A 40 1.19 -0.61 1.34
CA ILE A 40 0.46 -1.88 1.32
C ILE A 40 0.85 -2.74 0.14
N ARG A 41 0.89 -4.04 0.39
CA ARG A 41 0.87 -5.11 -0.60
C ARG A 41 -0.29 -6.04 -0.27
N ALA A 42 -1.31 -6.01 -1.10
CA ALA A 42 -2.47 -6.88 -0.96
C ALA A 42 -2.44 -7.96 -2.04
N ILE A 43 -2.68 -9.20 -1.63
CA ILE A 43 -2.69 -10.38 -2.48
C ILE A 43 -4.06 -11.02 -2.36
N PHE A 44 -4.82 -11.03 -3.44
CA PHE A 44 -6.09 -11.71 -3.49
C PHE A 44 -5.87 -13.22 -3.60
N GLN A 45 -6.53 -13.95 -2.72
CA GLN A 45 -6.55 -15.40 -2.74
C GLN A 45 -7.41 -15.92 -3.92
N PRO A 46 -7.19 -17.17 -4.37
CA PRO A 46 -8.00 -17.79 -5.41
C PRO A 46 -9.51 -17.69 -5.09
N PRO A 47 -10.38 -17.53 -6.11
CA PRO A 47 -10.14 -17.83 -7.54
C PRO A 47 -9.57 -16.67 -8.37
N ILE A 48 -9.41 -15.48 -7.78
CA ILE A 48 -8.95 -14.27 -8.48
C ILE A 48 -7.51 -14.00 -8.03
N SER A 49 -6.54 -14.73 -8.59
CA SER A 49 -5.11 -14.57 -8.30
C SER A 49 -4.59 -13.21 -8.81
N SER A 50 -4.84 -12.17 -8.02
CA SER A 50 -4.46 -10.80 -8.31
C SER A 50 -3.68 -10.22 -7.13
N TYR A 51 -2.96 -9.15 -7.35
CA TYR A 51 -2.26 -8.43 -6.29
C TYR A 51 -2.22 -6.95 -6.63
N PHE A 52 -2.12 -6.11 -5.62
CA PHE A 52 -1.82 -4.70 -5.82
C PHE A 52 -0.91 -4.17 -4.73
N ARG A 53 -0.20 -3.11 -5.08
CA ARG A 53 0.72 -2.37 -4.20
C ARG A 53 0.44 -0.88 -4.37
N ARG A 54 0.34 -0.14 -3.26
CA ARG A 54 0.16 1.31 -3.26
C ARG A 54 0.44 1.91 -1.88
N CYS A 55 0.42 3.23 -1.78
CA CYS A 55 0.25 3.93 -0.52
C CYS A 55 -1.17 3.72 0.04
N ILE A 56 -1.29 3.56 1.36
CA ILE A 56 -2.57 3.45 2.06
C ILE A 56 -2.49 4.06 3.46
N SER A 57 -3.65 4.34 4.07
CA SER A 57 -3.71 4.63 5.51
C SER A 57 -3.69 3.32 6.30
N GLN A 58 -3.16 3.36 7.53
CA GLN A 58 -3.18 2.20 8.41
C GLN A 58 -4.62 1.70 8.69
N ALA A 59 -5.59 2.62 8.77
CA ALA A 59 -6.98 2.29 8.99
C ALA A 59 -7.58 1.52 7.80
N ASP A 60 -7.38 2.01 6.58
CA ASP A 60 -7.85 1.32 5.36
C ASP A 60 -7.16 -0.04 5.18
N ALA A 61 -5.87 -0.15 5.52
CA ALA A 61 -5.16 -1.42 5.49
C ALA A 61 -5.72 -2.43 6.50
N PHE A 62 -6.07 -1.97 7.69
CA PHE A 62 -6.74 -2.80 8.70
C PHE A 62 -8.10 -3.28 8.20
N THR A 63 -8.89 -2.40 7.54
CA THR A 63 -10.15 -2.81 6.91
C THR A 63 -9.93 -3.91 5.89
N LEU A 64 -8.90 -3.82 5.04
CA LEU A 64 -8.59 -4.88 4.07
C LEU A 64 -8.14 -6.18 4.74
N GLN A 65 -7.38 -6.11 5.84
CA GLN A 65 -6.95 -7.27 6.64
C GLN A 65 -8.12 -8.05 7.25
N THR A 66 -9.27 -7.41 7.47
CA THR A 66 -10.46 -8.11 7.99
C THR A 66 -11.07 -9.07 6.96
N SER A 67 -10.72 -8.94 5.67
CA SER A 67 -11.19 -9.83 4.63
C SER A 67 -10.36 -11.11 4.59
N PRO A 68 -10.95 -12.31 4.79
CA PRO A 68 -10.21 -13.57 4.76
C PRO A 68 -9.68 -13.92 3.35
N PHE A 69 -10.19 -13.26 2.31
CA PHE A 69 -9.81 -13.51 0.91
C PHE A 69 -8.65 -12.63 0.44
N ILE A 70 -8.14 -11.73 1.28
CA ILE A 70 -7.09 -10.78 0.93
C ILE A 70 -5.96 -10.91 1.94
N ASN A 71 -4.81 -11.36 1.46
CA ASN A 71 -3.60 -11.38 2.27
C ASN A 71 -2.93 -10.00 2.19
N VAL A 72 -2.98 -9.24 3.27
CA VAL A 72 -2.50 -7.86 3.33
C VAL A 72 -1.21 -7.79 4.11
N PHE A 73 -0.19 -7.19 3.50
CA PHE A 73 1.08 -6.87 4.12
C PHE A 73 1.25 -5.35 4.14
N THR A 74 1.64 -4.80 5.28
CA THR A 74 1.91 -3.36 5.44
C THR A 74 3.27 -3.11 6.03
N CYS A 75 3.88 -2.00 5.65
CA CYS A 75 5.19 -1.59 6.14
C CYS A 75 5.34 -0.06 6.01
N SER A 76 6.16 0.54 6.87
CA SER A 76 6.34 2.00 6.98
C SER A 76 7.76 2.43 6.57
N THR A 77 8.38 1.69 5.67
CA THR A 77 9.75 1.96 5.17
C THR A 77 9.72 2.16 3.65
N ASP A 78 10.66 2.94 3.12
CA ASP A 78 10.69 3.21 1.69
C ASP A 78 10.82 1.92 0.85
N LEU A 79 9.93 1.77 -0.13
CA LEU A 79 9.91 0.72 -1.15
C LEU A 79 9.84 -0.72 -0.61
N CYS A 80 9.34 -0.89 0.61
CA CYS A 80 9.27 -2.18 1.29
C CYS A 80 8.20 -3.15 0.76
N ASN A 81 7.21 -2.65 0.02
CA ASN A 81 6.00 -3.38 -0.38
C ASN A 81 6.07 -4.05 -1.75
#